data_AF-A0A1Y2FP53-F1
#
_entry.id   AF-A0A1Y2FP53-F1
#
_cell.length_a   1.000
_cell.length_b   1.000
_cell.length_c   1.000
_cell.angle_alpha   90.00
_cell.angle_beta   90.00
_cell.angle_gamma   90.00
#
_symmetry.space_group_name_H-M   'P 1'
#
loop_
_entity.id
_entity.type
_entity.pdbx_description
1 polymer ?
#
loop_
_entity_poly.entity_id
_entity_poly.type
_entity_poly.pdbx_seq_one_letter_code
_entity_poly.pdbx_strand_id
1 'polypeptide(L)'
;MFFSKDIFILAFIVVTLFINSIYSEDITVKNEEELINALNQEKDSIIKIIGKIIITEKITVNSSNSKNNKSITVIGDISTKPSIDLTNYIIFENCLNVTIKDIILYGDLKFNNNRKISIENSVLNCTVDATSTNTNSIIEINNSNIFCKDINNSESCLKILNYHTVIHNSNIKGNIVPYKRIIGVSGNNRYLNITNSIINGNNYNQAISIEKGLINIKNSDFINCANYLENG
;
A
#
# COMPACT_ATOMS: atom_id res chain seq x y z
N MET A 1 2.97 -54.60 9.89
CA MET A 1 2.44 -53.30 10.33
C MET A 1 1.50 -52.80 9.22
N PHE A 2 0.21 -53.07 9.36
CA PHE A 2 -0.79 -52.70 8.36
C PHE A 2 -1.23 -51.27 8.64
N PHE A 3 -0.83 -50.30 7.81
CA PHE A 3 -1.52 -49.01 7.77
C PHE A 3 -2.90 -49.25 7.15
N SER A 4 -3.98 -48.92 7.86
CA SER A 4 -5.33 -49.12 7.33
C SER A 4 -5.56 -48.23 6.11
N LYS A 5 -6.29 -48.74 5.10
CA LYS A 5 -6.68 -47.99 3.89
C LYS A 5 -7.31 -46.63 4.23
N ASP A 6 -7.97 -46.54 5.37
CA ASP A 6 -8.65 -45.32 5.83
C ASP A 6 -7.68 -44.19 6.18
N ILE A 7 -6.48 -44.50 6.69
CA ILE A 7 -5.42 -43.51 6.97
C ILE A 7 -4.87 -42.95 5.66
N PHE A 8 -4.75 -43.77 4.62
CA PHE A 8 -4.30 -43.32 3.30
C PHE A 8 -5.33 -42.39 2.64
N ILE A 9 -6.62 -42.71 2.73
CA ILE A 9 -7.69 -41.87 2.17
C ILE A 9 -7.76 -40.53 2.91
N LEU A 10 -7.67 -40.54 4.25
CA LEU A 10 -7.68 -39.31 5.04
C LEU A 10 -6.46 -38.44 4.74
N ALA A 11 -5.26 -39.02 4.66
CA ALA A 11 -4.05 -38.31 4.27
C ALA A 11 -4.15 -37.73 2.85
N PHE A 12 -4.75 -38.45 1.90
CA PHE A 12 -4.94 -37.97 0.53
C PHE A 12 -5.96 -36.83 0.44
N ILE A 13 -7.05 -36.87 1.20
CA ILE A 13 -8.02 -35.78 1.31
C ILE A 13 -7.39 -34.55 1.95
N VAL A 14 -6.60 -34.72 3.02
CA VAL A 14 -5.89 -33.62 3.67
C VAL A 14 -4.88 -33.00 2.69
N VAL A 15 -4.06 -33.80 2.03
CA VAL A 15 -3.07 -33.31 1.04
C VAL A 15 -3.75 -32.61 -0.15
N THR A 16 -4.85 -33.14 -0.69
CA THR A 16 -5.58 -32.48 -1.80
C THR A 16 -6.30 -31.21 -1.38
N LEU A 17 -6.82 -31.13 -0.14
CA LEU A 17 -7.37 -29.90 0.44
C LEU A 17 -6.29 -28.83 0.70
N PHE A 18 -5.06 -29.23 1.05
CA PHE A 18 -3.92 -28.32 1.22
C PHE A 18 -3.29 -27.88 -0.11
N ILE A 19 -3.29 -28.71 -1.15
CA ILE A 19 -2.71 -28.33 -2.47
C ILE A 19 -3.59 -27.31 -3.18
N ASN A 20 -4.91 -27.36 -3.00
CA ASN A 20 -5.84 -26.40 -3.63
C ASN A 20 -5.88 -25.02 -2.95
N SER A 21 -5.16 -24.81 -1.83
CA SER A 21 -5.21 -23.55 -1.07
C SER A 21 -3.98 -22.65 -1.20
N ILE A 22 -2.98 -23.01 -2.02
CA ILE A 22 -1.68 -22.30 -2.08
C ILE A 22 -1.27 -21.92 -3.52
N TYR A 23 -2.21 -21.60 -4.39
CA TYR A 23 -1.87 -21.02 -5.69
C TYR A 23 -2.46 -19.62 -5.80
N SER A 24 -1.58 -18.63 -5.88
CA SER A 24 -1.95 -17.30 -6.32
C SER A 24 -2.19 -17.35 -7.82
N GLU A 25 -3.30 -16.77 -8.27
CA GLU A 25 -3.62 -16.69 -9.69
C GLU A 25 -2.90 -15.50 -10.33
N ASP A 26 -2.11 -15.77 -11.37
CA ASP A 26 -1.48 -14.76 -12.21
C ASP A 26 -2.49 -14.25 -13.25
N ILE A 27 -2.94 -13.01 -13.11
CA ILE A 27 -3.99 -12.42 -13.95
C ILE A 27 -3.40 -11.23 -14.71
N THR A 28 -3.43 -11.29 -16.04
CA THR A 28 -3.01 -10.17 -16.87
C THR A 28 -4.18 -9.25 -17.14
N VAL A 29 -3.98 -7.94 -16.94
CA VAL A 29 -5.01 -6.91 -17.02
C VAL A 29 -4.57 -5.76 -17.93
N LYS A 30 -5.46 -5.35 -18.83
CA LYS A 30 -5.23 -4.31 -19.84
C LYS A 30 -6.25 -3.17 -19.81
N ASN A 31 -7.33 -3.32 -19.06
CA ASN A 31 -8.41 -2.34 -18.97
C ASN A 31 -9.06 -2.32 -17.57
N GLU A 32 -9.97 -1.37 -17.36
CA GLU A 32 -10.65 -1.15 -16.08
C GLU A 32 -11.48 -2.35 -15.63
N GLU A 33 -12.28 -2.93 -16.53
CA GLU A 33 -13.16 -4.06 -16.21
C GLU A 33 -12.36 -5.28 -15.76
N GLU A 34 -11.30 -5.64 -16.50
CA GLU A 34 -10.38 -6.72 -16.13
C GLU A 34 -9.74 -6.47 -14.75
N LEU A 35 -9.39 -5.22 -14.43
CA LEU A 35 -8.78 -4.87 -13.15
C LEU A 35 -9.78 -5.06 -12.00
N ILE A 36 -11.00 -4.56 -12.18
CA ILE A 36 -12.09 -4.70 -11.20
C ILE A 36 -12.37 -6.18 -10.94
N ASN A 37 -12.47 -6.99 -12.00
CA ASN A 37 -12.72 -8.42 -11.89
C ASN A 37 -11.58 -9.14 -11.17
N ALA A 38 -10.32 -8.84 -11.52
CA ALA A 38 -9.15 -9.43 -10.87
C ALA A 38 -9.06 -9.06 -9.37
N LEU A 39 -9.31 -7.79 -9.03
CA LEU A 39 -9.28 -7.31 -7.66
C LEU A 39 -10.36 -7.94 -6.76
N ASN A 40 -11.51 -8.30 -7.33
CA ASN A 40 -12.66 -8.83 -6.59
C ASN A 40 -12.72 -10.36 -6.48
N GLN A 41 -11.73 -11.10 -7.01
CA GLN A 41 -11.67 -12.55 -6.80
C GLN A 41 -11.51 -12.93 -5.32
N GLU A 42 -11.96 -14.12 -4.91
CA GLU A 42 -11.86 -14.57 -3.50
C GLU A 42 -10.47 -15.09 -3.11
N LYS A 43 -9.68 -15.54 -4.09
CA LYS A 43 -8.35 -16.15 -3.89
C LYS A 43 -7.25 -15.12 -3.92
N ASP A 44 -6.08 -15.44 -3.37
CA ASP A 44 -4.89 -14.61 -3.51
C ASP A 44 -4.54 -14.37 -5.00
N SER A 45 -4.20 -13.13 -5.35
CA SER A 45 -4.03 -12.73 -6.76
C SER A 45 -2.74 -11.96 -6.98
N ILE A 46 -2.05 -12.28 -8.07
CA ILE A 46 -1.01 -11.45 -8.68
C ILE A 46 -1.59 -10.86 -9.96
N ILE A 47 -1.82 -9.56 -9.94
CA ILE A 47 -2.48 -8.79 -11.00
C ILE A 47 -1.40 -8.04 -11.78
N LYS A 48 -1.14 -8.49 -13.00
CA LYS A 48 -0.13 -7.93 -13.90
C LYS A 48 -0.75 -6.87 -14.81
N ILE A 49 -0.35 -5.62 -14.61
CA ILE A 49 -0.82 -4.47 -15.39
C ILE A 49 0.01 -4.31 -16.66
N ILE A 50 -0.67 -4.24 -17.80
CA ILE A 50 -0.07 -4.01 -19.11
C ILE A 50 -0.56 -2.67 -19.66
N GLY A 51 0.37 -1.75 -19.92
CA GLY A 51 0.08 -0.43 -20.47
C GLY A 51 -0.68 0.49 -19.50
N LYS A 52 -1.51 1.38 -20.06
CA LYS A 52 -2.28 2.36 -19.29
C LYS A 52 -3.71 1.86 -19.03
N ILE A 53 -4.12 1.91 -17.77
CA ILE A 53 -5.50 1.71 -17.33
C ILE A 53 -6.01 3.02 -16.74
N ILE A 54 -7.19 3.45 -17.18
CA ILE A 54 -7.90 4.58 -16.60
C ILE A 54 -9.04 4.00 -15.78
N ILE A 55 -9.11 4.39 -14.51
CA ILE A 55 -10.20 3.99 -13.61
C ILE A 55 -11.10 5.20 -13.42
N THR A 56 -12.33 5.05 -13.87
CA THR A 56 -13.37 6.06 -13.80
C THR A 56 -14.23 5.88 -12.55
N GLU A 57 -14.38 4.65 -12.08
CA GLU A 57 -15.22 4.33 -10.92
C GLU A 57 -14.42 4.19 -9.62
N LYS A 58 -15.14 4.27 -8.49
CA LYS A 58 -14.56 3.92 -7.19
C LYS A 58 -14.47 2.40 -7.07
N ILE A 59 -13.28 1.87 -6.79
CA ILE A 59 -13.10 0.43 -6.54
C ILE A 59 -12.96 0.18 -5.05
N THR A 60 -13.78 -0.73 -4.50
CA THR A 60 -13.64 -1.21 -3.12
C THR A 60 -13.35 -2.70 -3.15
N VAL A 61 -12.21 -3.08 -2.59
CA VAL A 61 -11.78 -4.47 -2.48
C VAL A 61 -11.91 -4.89 -1.02
N ASN A 62 -12.86 -5.75 -0.70
CA ASN A 62 -13.12 -6.17 0.67
C ASN A 62 -12.89 -7.68 0.85
N SER A 63 -11.94 -8.03 1.71
CA SER A 63 -11.55 -9.43 1.96
C SER A 63 -12.23 -10.05 3.19
N SER A 64 -13.14 -9.33 3.87
CA SER A 64 -13.80 -9.80 5.11
C SER A 64 -14.62 -11.08 4.92
N ASN A 65 -15.09 -11.34 3.70
CA ASN A 65 -15.89 -12.52 3.37
C ASN A 65 -15.04 -13.72 2.95
N SER A 66 -13.73 -13.55 2.75
CA SER A 66 -12.86 -14.67 2.41
C SER A 66 -12.52 -15.46 3.66
N LYS A 67 -12.70 -16.79 3.62
CA LYS A 67 -12.35 -17.70 4.73
C LYS A 67 -10.89 -17.52 5.20
N ASN A 68 -10.02 -17.05 4.31
CA ASN A 68 -8.64 -16.67 4.58
C ASN A 68 -8.43 -15.25 4.05
N ASN A 69 -8.07 -14.28 4.90
CA ASN A 69 -7.81 -12.90 4.49
C ASN A 69 -6.94 -12.86 3.21
N LYS A 70 -7.47 -12.28 2.12
CA LYS A 70 -6.85 -12.29 0.79
C LYS A 70 -5.53 -11.50 0.76
N SER A 71 -4.54 -12.00 0.03
CA SER A 71 -3.34 -11.27 -0.39
C SER A 71 -3.45 -10.81 -1.84
N ILE A 72 -3.11 -9.55 -2.10
CA ILE A 72 -3.20 -8.93 -3.42
C ILE A 72 -1.85 -8.33 -3.78
N THR A 73 -1.33 -8.68 -4.95
CA THR A 73 -0.17 -8.01 -5.54
C THR A 73 -0.59 -7.40 -6.86
N VAL A 74 -0.48 -6.08 -7.00
CA VAL A 74 -0.61 -5.37 -8.28
C VAL A 74 0.79 -5.02 -8.75
N ILE A 75 1.21 -5.64 -9.86
CA ILE A 75 2.55 -5.47 -10.43
C ILE A 75 2.49 -4.97 -11.86
N GLY A 76 3.30 -3.98 -12.19
CA GLY A 76 3.43 -3.49 -13.54
C GLY A 76 4.38 -4.33 -14.40
N ASP A 77 4.04 -4.55 -15.68
CA ASP A 77 5.01 -5.00 -16.67
C ASP A 77 5.90 -3.84 -17.12
N ILE A 78 7.10 -3.74 -16.57
CA ILE A 78 8.08 -2.67 -16.84
C ILE A 78 8.35 -2.43 -18.35
N SER A 79 8.19 -3.45 -19.20
CA SER A 79 8.39 -3.31 -20.65
C SER A 79 7.34 -2.42 -21.31
N THR A 80 6.21 -2.21 -20.63
CA THR A 80 5.03 -1.52 -21.17
C THR A 80 4.76 -0.15 -20.56
N LYS A 81 5.64 0.32 -19.65
CA LYS A 81 5.44 1.55 -18.86
C LYS A 81 4.04 1.57 -18.21
N PRO A 82 3.78 0.62 -17.31
CA PRO A 82 2.45 0.35 -16.80
C PRO A 82 1.98 1.51 -15.91
N SER A 83 0.77 1.99 -16.15
CA SER A 83 0.20 3.09 -15.36
C SER A 83 -1.27 2.91 -15.05
N ILE A 84 -1.65 3.22 -13.81
CA ILE A 84 -3.04 3.32 -13.39
C ILE A 84 -3.38 4.78 -13.09
N ASP A 85 -4.42 5.29 -13.72
CA ASP A 85 -4.91 6.65 -13.56
C ASP A 85 -6.26 6.61 -12.84
N LEU A 86 -6.27 6.94 -11.55
CA LEU A 86 -7.48 6.92 -10.73
C LEU A 86 -8.14 8.30 -10.74
N THR A 87 -9.28 8.39 -11.42
CA THR A 87 -10.16 9.55 -11.30
C THR A 87 -10.75 9.64 -9.89
N ASN A 88 -10.97 8.48 -9.26
CA ASN A 88 -11.47 8.31 -7.89
C ASN A 88 -10.42 7.62 -7.00
N TYR A 89 -10.85 6.70 -6.13
CA TYR A 89 -10.02 6.01 -5.16
C TYR A 89 -10.10 4.49 -5.38
N ILE A 90 -8.99 3.79 -5.12
CA ILE A 90 -9.04 2.36 -4.78
C ILE A 90 -8.97 2.24 -3.26
N ILE A 91 -9.90 1.48 -2.69
CA ILE A 91 -9.94 1.17 -1.26
C ILE A 91 -9.70 -0.33 -1.08
N PHE A 92 -8.64 -0.69 -0.36
CA PHE A 92 -8.38 -2.04 0.09
C PHE A 92 -8.82 -2.20 1.55
N GLU A 93 -9.63 -3.22 1.84
CA GLU A 93 -10.21 -3.42 3.17
C GLU A 93 -10.00 -4.85 3.65
N ASN A 94 -9.46 -4.98 4.87
CA ASN A 94 -9.30 -6.25 5.59
C ASN A 94 -8.46 -7.31 4.84
N CYS A 95 -7.61 -6.90 3.90
CA CYS A 95 -6.67 -7.81 3.23
C CYS A 95 -5.51 -8.18 4.16
N LEU A 96 -4.99 -9.39 4.01
CA LEU A 96 -3.78 -9.82 4.72
C LEU A 96 -2.58 -9.01 4.23
N ASN A 97 -2.33 -9.04 2.93
CA ASN A 97 -1.24 -8.31 2.30
C ASN A 97 -1.75 -7.55 1.09
N VAL A 98 -1.32 -6.30 0.93
CA VAL A 98 -1.49 -5.56 -0.33
C VAL A 98 -0.12 -5.06 -0.78
N THR A 99 0.27 -5.42 -2.00
CA THR A 99 1.54 -5.01 -2.61
C THR A 99 1.27 -4.25 -3.89
N ILE A 100 1.82 -3.05 -4.01
CA ILE A 100 1.82 -2.23 -5.23
C ILE A 100 3.27 -2.13 -5.71
N LYS A 101 3.54 -2.62 -6.92
CA LYS A 101 4.91 -2.82 -7.38
C LYS A 101 5.14 -2.45 -8.85
N ASP A 102 6.30 -1.86 -9.13
CA ASP A 102 6.79 -1.59 -10.49
C ASP A 102 5.77 -0.84 -11.38
N ILE A 103 5.01 0.10 -10.80
CA ILE A 103 3.91 0.80 -11.49
C ILE A 103 3.96 2.31 -11.30
N ILE A 104 3.41 3.04 -12.28
CA ILE A 104 3.10 4.47 -12.15
C ILE A 104 1.63 4.62 -11.77
N LEU A 105 1.32 5.27 -10.65
CA LEU A 105 -0.05 5.47 -10.20
C LEU A 105 -0.37 6.95 -10.03
N TYR A 106 -1.52 7.37 -10.52
CA TYR A 106 -2.09 8.70 -10.32
C TYR A 106 -3.41 8.57 -9.55
N GLY A 107 -3.68 9.50 -8.63
CA GLY A 107 -4.96 9.56 -7.92
C GLY A 107 -4.81 9.30 -6.43
N ASP A 108 -5.62 8.45 -5.79
CA ASP A 108 -5.59 8.29 -4.33
C ASP A 108 -5.81 6.83 -3.89
N LEU A 109 -4.99 6.37 -2.93
CA LEU A 109 -5.05 5.02 -2.38
C LEU A 109 -5.52 5.04 -0.93
N LYS A 110 -6.43 4.12 -0.58
CA LYS A 110 -6.90 3.93 0.79
C LYS A 110 -6.75 2.49 1.25
N PHE A 111 -6.30 2.32 2.48
CA PHE A 111 -6.06 1.03 3.11
C PHE A 111 -6.72 0.99 4.49
N ASN A 112 -7.69 0.10 4.68
CA ASN A 112 -8.46 -0.03 5.91
C ASN A 112 -8.26 -1.42 6.50
N ASN A 113 -7.71 -1.49 7.71
CA ASN A 113 -7.51 -2.71 8.48
C ASN A 113 -6.73 -3.81 7.73
N ASN A 114 -5.85 -3.42 6.82
CA ASN A 114 -4.91 -4.35 6.20
C ASN A 114 -3.82 -4.73 7.19
N ARG A 115 -3.30 -5.96 7.09
CA ARG A 115 -2.22 -6.41 7.99
C ARG A 115 -0.84 -5.94 7.52
N LYS A 116 -0.55 -6.07 6.23
CA LYS A 116 0.67 -5.55 5.61
C LYS A 116 0.35 -4.80 4.32
N ILE A 117 0.99 -3.65 4.13
CA ILE A 117 0.96 -2.86 2.91
C ILE A 117 2.40 -2.68 2.45
N SER A 118 2.68 -2.95 1.17
CA SER A 118 4.01 -2.78 0.57
C SER A 118 3.90 -1.96 -0.70
N ILE A 119 4.72 -0.92 -0.82
CA ILE A 119 4.84 -0.09 -2.02
C ILE A 119 6.31 -0.19 -2.46
N GLU A 120 6.54 -0.78 -3.62
CA GLU A 120 7.89 -1.15 -4.09
C GLU A 120 8.16 -0.61 -5.49
N ASN A 121 9.33 -0.01 -5.71
CA ASN A 121 9.81 0.37 -7.05
C ASN A 121 8.80 1.17 -7.89
N SER A 122 7.93 1.96 -7.24
CA SER A 122 6.78 2.58 -7.89
C SER A 122 6.90 4.10 -7.92
N VAL A 123 6.20 4.71 -8.87
CA VAL A 123 6.06 6.16 -8.96
C VAL A 123 4.60 6.50 -8.64
N LEU A 124 4.37 7.14 -7.49
CA LEU A 124 3.05 7.50 -7.04
C LEU A 124 2.84 9.02 -7.11
N ASN A 125 1.86 9.46 -7.88
CA ASN A 125 1.36 10.84 -7.89
C ASN A 125 0.02 10.86 -7.17
N CYS A 126 0.06 10.60 -5.86
CA CYS A 126 -1.14 10.29 -5.09
C CYS A 126 -1.10 10.79 -3.64
N THR A 127 -2.21 10.63 -2.94
CA THR A 127 -2.17 10.47 -1.48
C THR A 127 -2.40 9.02 -1.08
N VAL A 128 -1.89 8.67 0.10
CA VAL A 128 -2.06 7.36 0.72
C VAL A 128 -2.67 7.59 2.10
N ASP A 129 -3.87 7.07 2.31
CA ASP A 129 -4.54 7.02 3.62
C ASP A 129 -4.60 5.58 4.10
N ALA A 130 -3.92 5.28 5.21
CA ALA A 130 -3.87 3.96 5.80
C ALA A 130 -4.33 4.01 7.25
N THR A 131 -5.41 3.29 7.58
CA THR A 131 -5.93 3.17 8.94
C THR A 131 -6.02 1.69 9.36
N SER A 132 -5.59 1.37 10.58
CA SER A 132 -5.74 0.03 11.16
C SER A 132 -6.40 0.11 12.53
N THR A 133 -7.12 -0.93 12.92
CA THR A 133 -7.48 -1.19 14.33
C THR A 133 -6.52 -2.19 14.98
N ASN A 134 -5.69 -2.87 14.18
CA ASN A 134 -4.76 -3.90 14.62
C ASN A 134 -3.45 -3.31 15.15
N THR A 135 -2.86 -3.93 16.18
CA THR A 135 -1.64 -3.42 16.83
C THR A 135 -0.32 -3.77 16.13
N ASN A 136 -0.33 -4.71 15.20
CA ASN A 136 0.88 -5.26 14.59
C ASN A 136 0.85 -5.11 13.06
N SER A 137 0.13 -4.11 12.57
CA SER A 137 0.06 -3.84 11.13
C SER A 137 1.24 -2.98 10.69
N ILE A 138 1.71 -3.22 9.46
CA ILE A 138 2.87 -2.53 8.89
C ILE A 138 2.58 -1.97 7.50
N ILE A 139 3.10 -0.78 7.23
CA ILE A 139 3.23 -0.20 5.90
C ILE A 139 4.71 0.00 5.59
N GLU A 140 5.14 -0.53 4.44
CA GLU A 140 6.51 -0.50 3.95
C GLU A 140 6.55 0.20 2.60
N ILE A 141 7.41 1.21 2.46
CA ILE A 141 7.64 1.96 1.24
C ILE A 141 9.13 1.82 0.90
N ASN A 142 9.41 1.16 -0.21
CA ASN A 142 10.77 0.81 -0.64
C ASN A 142 11.04 1.29 -2.06
N ASN A 143 12.19 1.92 -2.26
CA ASN A 143 12.72 2.28 -3.58
C ASN A 143 11.68 2.99 -4.47
N SER A 144 10.85 3.83 -3.87
CA SER A 144 9.70 4.44 -4.53
C SER A 144 9.81 5.95 -4.56
N ASN A 145 9.25 6.55 -5.62
CA ASN A 145 9.12 8.00 -5.75
C ASN A 145 7.66 8.37 -5.49
N ILE A 146 7.41 9.22 -4.50
CA ILE A 146 6.06 9.67 -4.15
C ILE A 146 6.00 11.19 -4.32
N PHE A 147 5.12 11.64 -5.20
CA PHE A 147 4.80 13.04 -5.44
C PHE A 147 3.42 13.31 -4.87
N CYS A 148 3.38 14.13 -3.83
CA CYS A 148 2.15 14.44 -3.13
C CYS A 148 1.19 15.20 -4.04
N LYS A 149 -0.03 14.68 -4.16
CA LYS A 149 -1.11 15.35 -4.90
C LYS A 149 -1.53 16.63 -4.17
N ASP A 150 -1.90 17.67 -4.90
CA ASP A 150 -2.51 18.88 -4.34
C ASP A 150 -3.91 18.54 -3.82
N ILE A 151 -4.06 18.39 -2.50
CA ILE A 151 -5.36 18.14 -1.87
C ILE A 151 -5.63 19.16 -0.78
N ASN A 152 -6.63 20.00 -0.99
CA ASN A 152 -7.04 21.03 -0.02
C ASN A 152 -7.52 20.42 1.32
N ASN A 153 -8.13 19.24 1.27
CA ASN A 153 -8.82 18.61 2.40
C ASN A 153 -8.02 17.52 3.13
N SER A 154 -6.84 17.12 2.64
CA SER A 154 -5.98 16.20 3.40
C SER A 154 -5.05 16.99 4.31
N GLU A 155 -4.80 16.48 5.52
CA GLU A 155 -3.78 17.02 6.41
C GLU A 155 -2.38 16.53 6.06
N SER A 156 -2.28 15.34 5.45
CA SER A 156 -1.02 14.68 5.12
C SER A 156 -1.09 13.97 3.76
N CYS A 157 0.02 13.93 3.05
CA CYS A 157 0.14 13.16 1.81
C CYS A 157 0.16 11.65 2.05
N LEU A 158 0.97 11.22 3.03
CA LEU A 158 0.92 9.90 3.64
C LEU A 158 0.29 10.04 5.01
N LYS A 159 -1.00 9.71 5.13
CA LYS A 159 -1.74 9.71 6.39
C LYS A 159 -1.83 8.30 6.91
N ILE A 160 -1.16 8.01 8.02
CA ILE A 160 -0.99 6.66 8.53
C ILE A 160 -1.41 6.62 10.00
N LEU A 161 -2.47 5.87 10.28
CA LEU A 161 -3.07 5.70 11.61
C LEU A 161 -2.96 4.23 12.04
N ASN A 162 -2.28 4.00 13.18
CA ASN A 162 -2.08 2.67 13.79
C ASN A 162 -1.27 1.66 12.94
N TYR A 163 -0.29 2.11 12.15
CA TYR A 163 0.67 1.21 11.50
C TYR A 163 2.10 1.51 11.94
N HIS A 164 2.90 0.45 12.09
CA HIS A 164 4.35 0.60 11.97
C HIS A 164 4.68 1.02 10.54
N THR A 165 5.52 2.04 10.40
CA THR A 165 5.84 2.64 9.10
C THR A 165 7.33 2.50 8.84
N VAL A 166 7.68 1.89 7.72
CA VAL A 166 9.06 1.77 7.24
C VAL A 166 9.15 2.42 5.87
N ILE A 167 10.05 3.37 5.73
CA ILE A 167 10.35 4.05 4.47
C ILE A 167 11.85 3.89 4.22
N HIS A 168 12.24 3.34 3.09
CA HIS A 168 13.65 3.21 2.77
C HIS A 168 13.96 3.35 1.29
N ASN A 169 15.15 3.86 1.01
CA ASN A 169 15.65 4.10 -0.36
C ASN A 169 14.67 4.90 -1.22
N SER A 170 13.83 5.75 -0.61
CA SER A 170 12.68 6.36 -1.29
C SER A 170 12.82 7.88 -1.35
N ASN A 171 12.15 8.50 -2.32
CA ASN A 171 12.11 9.94 -2.47
C ASN A 171 10.65 10.42 -2.41
N ILE A 172 10.35 11.29 -1.46
CA ILE A 172 8.99 11.77 -1.22
C ILE A 172 9.00 13.29 -1.31
N LYS A 173 8.28 13.83 -2.29
CA LYS A 173 8.20 15.26 -2.56
C LYS A 173 6.80 15.79 -2.25
N GLY A 174 6.75 16.84 -1.43
CA GLY A 174 5.59 17.64 -1.13
C GLY A 174 5.04 18.37 -2.36
N ASN A 175 3.90 19.01 -2.15
CA ASN A 175 3.12 19.72 -3.13
C ASN A 175 3.25 21.24 -2.95
N ILE A 176 2.36 22.04 -3.54
CA ILE A 176 2.40 23.51 -3.37
C ILE A 176 1.41 24.03 -2.33
N VAL A 177 0.64 23.14 -1.68
CA VAL A 177 -0.35 23.48 -0.66
C VAL A 177 0.36 23.74 0.68
N PRO A 178 0.35 24.98 1.20
CA PRO A 178 1.09 25.32 2.40
C PRO A 178 0.65 24.55 3.66
N TYR A 179 1.61 24.31 4.55
CA TYR A 179 1.43 23.79 5.91
C TYR A 179 0.79 22.41 6.01
N LYS A 180 0.61 21.70 4.90
CA LYS A 180 0.28 20.27 4.92
C LYS A 180 1.52 19.45 5.23
N ARG A 181 1.33 18.29 5.85
CA ARG A 181 2.42 17.35 6.16
C ARG A 181 2.68 16.43 4.97
N ILE A 182 3.92 16.04 4.75
CA ILE A 182 4.22 14.95 3.82
C ILE A 182 3.85 13.63 4.50
N ILE A 183 4.39 13.38 5.69
CA ILE A 183 4.17 12.15 6.45
C ILE A 183 3.47 12.47 7.76
N GLY A 184 2.28 11.92 7.98
CA GLY A 184 1.55 12.00 9.24
C GLY A 184 1.36 10.61 9.83
N VAL A 185 1.97 10.32 10.99
CA VAL A 185 1.82 9.05 11.70
C VAL A 185 1.21 9.26 13.09
N SER A 186 0.09 8.60 13.39
CA SER A 186 -0.62 8.69 14.68
C SER A 186 -1.18 7.33 15.13
N GLY A 187 -1.81 7.24 16.31
CA GLY A 187 -2.51 6.01 16.78
C GLY A 187 -1.90 5.25 17.97
N ASN A 188 -1.81 3.93 17.99
CA ASN A 188 -1.24 3.17 19.11
C ASN A 188 0.06 2.44 18.73
N ASN A 189 0.24 2.11 17.45
CA ASN A 189 1.46 1.46 16.96
C ASN A 189 2.28 2.50 16.22
N ARG A 190 3.27 3.06 16.90
CA ARG A 190 3.98 4.23 16.39
C ARG A 190 5.47 3.95 16.32
N TYR A 191 5.86 3.11 15.37
CA TYR A 191 7.26 3.02 14.96
C TYR A 191 7.36 3.66 13.58
N LEU A 192 8.21 4.68 13.43
CA LEU A 192 8.58 5.23 12.14
C LEU A 192 10.08 5.00 11.92
N ASN A 193 10.41 4.28 10.85
CA ASN A 193 11.77 4.10 10.39
C ASN A 193 11.95 4.70 9.01
N ILE A 194 12.84 5.68 8.87
CA ILE A 194 13.20 6.28 7.59
C ILE A 194 14.70 6.10 7.37
N THR A 195 15.07 5.43 6.28
CA THR A 195 16.49 5.18 5.98
C THR A 195 16.84 5.45 4.52
N ASN A 196 18.02 6.01 4.26
CA ASN A 196 18.51 6.24 2.89
C ASN A 196 17.48 6.96 1.98
N SER A 197 16.68 7.88 2.53
CA SER A 197 15.55 8.47 1.82
C SER A 197 15.65 9.99 1.77
N ILE A 198 14.98 10.59 0.79
CA ILE A 198 14.91 12.05 0.62
C ILE A 198 13.46 12.48 0.83
N ILE A 199 13.23 13.42 1.75
CA ILE A 199 11.93 14.04 2.00
C ILE A 199 12.04 15.52 1.65
N ASN A 200 11.35 15.95 0.61
CA ASN A 200 11.41 17.31 0.08
C ASN A 200 10.09 18.05 0.31
N GLY A 201 10.07 19.04 1.21
CA GLY A 201 8.88 19.84 1.53
C GLY A 201 8.43 20.81 0.45
N ASN A 202 9.18 20.96 -0.63
CA ASN A 202 8.90 21.91 -1.72
C ASN A 202 8.73 23.37 -1.24
N ASN A 203 9.30 23.73 -0.09
CA ASN A 203 9.17 24.99 0.67
C ASN A 203 7.78 25.28 1.27
N TYR A 204 6.79 24.42 1.04
CA TYR A 204 5.40 24.65 1.48
C TYR A 204 4.95 23.64 2.54
N ASN A 205 5.46 22.41 2.49
CA ASN A 205 5.01 21.33 3.34
C ASN A 205 5.94 21.07 4.52
N GLN A 206 5.32 20.71 5.64
CA GLN A 206 6.01 20.12 6.78
C GLN A 206 6.45 18.70 6.41
N ALA A 207 7.64 18.27 6.82
CA ALA A 207 8.12 16.94 6.48
C ALA A 207 7.30 15.83 7.17
N ILE A 208 7.36 15.82 8.51
CA ILE A 208 6.85 14.71 9.31
C ILE A 208 6.08 15.28 10.50
N SER A 209 4.93 14.70 10.79
CA SER A 209 4.19 14.87 12.04
C SER A 209 3.97 13.51 12.68
N ILE A 210 4.37 13.38 13.94
CA ILE A 210 4.21 12.14 14.71
C ILE A 210 3.67 12.51 16.07
N GLU A 211 2.55 11.89 16.45
CA GLU A 211 1.90 12.26 17.71
C GLU A 211 2.59 11.58 18.93
N LYS A 212 3.09 10.33 18.80
CA LYS A 212 3.85 9.56 19.83
C LYS A 212 4.68 8.51 19.08
N GLY A 213 5.61 7.81 19.72
CA GLY A 213 6.26 6.63 19.12
C GLY A 213 7.78 6.67 19.05
N LEU A 214 8.37 5.54 18.66
CA LEU A 214 9.80 5.39 18.39
C LEU A 214 10.09 5.83 16.96
N ILE A 215 11.04 6.75 16.81
CA ILE A 215 11.43 7.32 15.54
C ILE A 215 12.90 6.98 15.30
N ASN A 216 13.18 6.33 14.17
CA ASN A 216 14.54 6.08 13.71
C ASN A 216 14.71 6.68 12.32
N ILE A 217 15.57 7.68 12.20
CA ILE A 217 15.89 8.32 10.92
C ILE A 217 17.41 8.20 10.73
N LYS A 218 17.83 7.56 9.64
CA LYS A 218 19.25 7.31 9.36
C LYS A 218 19.58 7.59 7.91
N ASN A 219 20.71 8.24 7.65
CA ASN A 219 21.22 8.50 6.30
C ASN A 219 20.14 9.09 5.35
N SER A 220 19.32 10.00 5.85
CA SER A 220 18.16 10.52 5.10
C SER A 220 18.19 12.04 5.11
N ASP A 221 17.80 12.63 3.99
CA ASP A 221 17.84 14.07 3.77
C ASP A 221 16.45 14.67 3.86
N PHE A 222 16.34 15.78 4.59
CA PHE A 222 15.14 16.58 4.71
C PHE A 222 15.42 17.96 4.12
N ILE A 223 14.82 18.25 2.97
CA ILE A 223 15.15 19.44 2.18
C ILE A 223 13.92 20.29 1.94
N ASN A 224 14.08 21.62 1.98
CA ASN A 224 13.01 22.59 1.68
C ASN A 224 11.72 22.32 2.48
N CYS A 225 11.84 21.88 3.73
CA CYS A 225 10.68 21.61 4.58
C CYS A 225 10.23 22.89 5.29
N ALA A 226 8.94 23.20 5.21
CA ALA A 226 8.38 24.34 5.92
C ALA A 226 8.32 24.03 7.42
N ASN A 227 8.78 24.99 8.23
CA ASN A 227 8.59 24.93 9.67
C ASN A 227 7.17 25.36 10.01
N TYR A 228 6.52 24.62 10.91
CA TYR A 228 5.33 25.08 11.58
C TYR A 228 5.76 25.78 12.86
N LEU A 229 5.63 27.11 12.88
CA LEU A 229 5.66 27.87 14.12
C LEU A 229 4.22 27.89 14.63
N GLU A 230 3.86 26.92 15.46
CA GLU A 230 2.71 27.13 16.33
C GLU A 230 3.14 28.23 17.31
N ASN A 231 2.43 29.36 17.32
CA ASN A 231 2.73 30.47 18.21
C ASN A 231 2.80 29.96 19.66
N GLY A 232 4.00 30.04 20.27
CA GLY A 232 4.24 30.17 21.72
C GLY A 232 3.59 29.16 22.64
#